data_AF-X1D5A2-F1
#
_entry.id   AF-X1D5A2-F1
#
_cell.length_a   1.000
_cell.length_b   1.000
_cell.length_c   1.000
_cell.angle_alpha   90.00
_cell.angle_beta   90.00
_cell.angle_gamma   90.00
#
_symmetry.space_group_name_H-M   'P 1'
#
loop_
_entity.id
_entity.type
_entity.pdbx_description
1 polymer ?
#
loop_
_entity_poly.entity_id
_entity_poly.type
_entity_poly.pdbx_seq_one_letter_code
_entity_poly.pdbx_strand_id
1 'polypeptide(L)'
;IHVIADSKEGWCDALVLGMKTWFAGKDIRFDYSKLRPAGARLKTIGGKSSGPEPLRLLLDFTRDKILKKQGRRLSNLDAHDILCKIGEVVVSGGVRRSAMISLSDLDDIEMRDAKKGQFYFTEPQRSVANNSAVYEHKPTNAEFMDEWIALMKSGSGERGIFNRGGLIKTLPERRIEFLKTKKDIIRRNRIVGIIGTNPCGEIILQSKGFCNLSEVVAREGDTEEDLLRKIRLATILGTYQSTLTNFPYLSRDWKRNCEEERLLGVSITGQWDCKA
;
A
#
# COMPACT_ATOMS: atom_id res chain seq x y z
N ILE A 1 -25.31 8.10 18.29
CA ILE A 1 -24.73 9.06 17.34
C ILE A 1 -23.28 9.30 17.78
N HIS A 2 -22.31 9.27 16.87
CA HIS A 2 -20.90 9.53 17.16
C HIS A 2 -20.45 10.83 16.49
N VAL A 3 -19.92 11.76 17.28
CA VAL A 3 -19.41 13.04 16.77
C VAL A 3 -17.95 12.86 16.34
N ILE A 4 -17.66 13.18 15.09
CA ILE A 4 -16.33 12.97 14.51
C ILE A 4 -15.42 14.14 14.91
N ALA A 5 -14.22 13.83 15.40
CA ALA A 5 -13.20 14.84 15.68
C ALA A 5 -12.58 15.39 14.38
N ASP A 6 -12.31 16.70 14.34
CA ASP A 6 -11.70 17.40 13.20
C ASP A 6 -10.18 17.18 13.09
N SER A 7 -9.79 15.91 12.99
CA SER A 7 -8.41 15.45 12.80
C SER A 7 -8.38 14.23 11.89
N LYS A 8 -7.18 13.88 11.39
CA LYS A 8 -7.02 12.68 10.55
C LYS A 8 -7.33 11.42 11.36
N GLU A 9 -6.89 11.42 12.61
CA GLU A 9 -7.13 10.36 13.58
C GLU A 9 -8.64 10.19 13.84
N GLY A 10 -9.38 11.30 13.96
CA GLY A 10 -10.84 11.26 14.11
C GLY A 10 -11.55 10.65 12.89
N TRP A 11 -11.06 10.90 11.67
CA TRP A 11 -11.58 10.27 10.46
C TRP A 11 -11.32 8.75 10.47
N CYS A 12 -10.10 8.35 10.82
CA CYS A 12 -9.73 6.93 10.93
C CYS A 12 -10.54 6.21 12.02
N ASP A 13 -10.71 6.83 13.19
CA ASP A 13 -11.46 6.27 14.30
C ASP A 13 -12.94 6.11 13.95
N ALA A 14 -13.53 7.08 13.23
CA ALA A 14 -14.90 6.99 12.75
C ALA A 14 -15.11 5.81 11.79
N LEU A 15 -14.18 5.61 10.83
CA LEU A 15 -14.24 4.47 9.91
C LEU A 15 -14.12 3.13 10.65
N VAL A 16 -13.15 3.01 11.57
CA VAL A 16 -12.95 1.79 12.37
C VAL A 16 -14.18 1.49 13.23
N LEU A 17 -14.75 2.53 13.86
CA LEU A 17 -15.99 2.41 14.64
C LEU A 17 -17.17 1.96 13.77
N GLY A 18 -17.32 2.55 12.57
CA GLY A 18 -18.33 2.15 11.60
C GLY A 18 -18.20 0.69 11.23
N MET A 19 -17.04 0.27 10.74
CA MET A 19 -16.75 -1.11 10.36
C MET A 19 -17.04 -2.09 11.50
N LYS A 20 -16.52 -1.84 12.71
CA LYS A 20 -16.80 -2.70 13.89
C LYS A 20 -18.29 -2.81 14.18
N THR A 21 -19.02 -1.71 14.07
CA THR A 21 -20.46 -1.68 14.35
C THR A 21 -21.25 -2.48 13.33
N TRP A 22 -20.97 -2.28 12.03
CA TRP A 22 -21.67 -2.96 10.95
C TRP A 22 -21.35 -4.46 10.90
N PHE A 23 -20.09 -4.86 11.14
CA PHE A 23 -19.73 -6.28 11.28
C PHE A 23 -20.37 -6.95 12.50
N ALA A 24 -20.70 -6.18 13.55
CA ALA A 24 -21.45 -6.68 14.70
C ALA A 24 -22.97 -6.74 14.47
N GLY A 25 -23.45 -6.48 13.24
CA GLY A 25 -24.88 -6.49 12.90
C GLY A 25 -25.66 -5.29 13.46
N LYS A 26 -24.96 -4.23 13.86
CA LYS A 26 -25.55 -3.00 14.38
C LYS A 26 -25.38 -1.86 13.37
N ASP A 27 -25.99 -0.71 13.67
CA ASP A 27 -25.84 0.50 12.86
C ASP A 27 -25.44 1.70 13.71
N ILE A 28 -24.86 2.72 13.06
CA ILE A 28 -24.36 3.92 13.70
C ILE A 28 -24.58 5.15 12.82
N ARG A 29 -24.94 6.26 13.46
CA ARG A 29 -25.03 7.58 12.82
C ARG A 29 -23.84 8.44 13.22
N PHE A 30 -23.24 9.09 12.23
CA PHE A 30 -22.11 10.00 12.41
C PHE A 30 -22.57 11.46 12.33
N ASP A 31 -22.06 12.27 13.24
CA ASP A 31 -22.21 13.72 13.24
C ASP A 31 -20.92 14.39 12.74
N TYR A 32 -21.05 15.13 11.64
CA TYR A 32 -19.98 15.81 10.92
C TYR A 32 -19.84 17.29 11.31
N SER A 33 -20.66 17.80 12.23
CA SER A 33 -20.77 19.22 12.59
C SER A 33 -19.46 19.87 13.02
N LYS A 34 -18.54 19.09 13.60
CA LYS A 34 -17.23 19.58 14.04
C LYS A 34 -16.18 19.63 12.93
N LEU A 35 -16.41 18.98 11.80
CA LEU A 35 -15.43 18.91 10.72
C LEU A 35 -15.34 20.23 9.97
N ARG A 36 -14.10 20.65 9.67
CA ARG A 36 -13.87 21.90 8.94
C ARG A 36 -14.46 21.83 7.51
N PRO A 37 -14.98 22.95 6.99
CA PRO A 37 -15.58 22.98 5.65
C PRO A 37 -14.52 22.83 4.55
N ALA A 38 -15.00 22.56 3.33
CA ALA A 38 -14.15 22.55 2.14
C ALA A 38 -13.49 23.93 1.94
N GLY A 39 -12.23 23.94 1.51
CA GLY A 39 -11.45 25.16 1.33
C GLY A 39 -10.73 25.67 2.59
N ALA A 40 -11.07 25.16 3.79
CA ALA A 40 -10.40 25.54 5.03
C ALA A 40 -8.89 25.19 4.99
N ARG A 41 -8.04 26.10 5.49
CA ARG A 41 -6.58 25.93 5.44
C ARG A 41 -6.10 24.79 6.35
N LEU A 42 -5.25 23.91 5.82
CA LEU A 42 -4.60 22.85 6.61
C LEU A 42 -3.28 23.35 7.20
N LYS A 43 -3.17 23.34 8.54
CA LYS A 43 -2.00 23.90 9.25
C LYS A 43 -0.73 23.07 9.14
N THR A 44 -0.84 21.73 9.13
CA THR A 44 0.31 20.83 9.25
C THR A 44 0.89 20.36 7.93
N ILE A 45 0.07 20.04 6.93
CA ILE A 45 0.52 19.55 5.61
C ILE A 45 0.58 20.68 4.57
N GLY A 46 -0.02 21.84 4.87
CA GLY A 46 -0.32 22.84 3.85
C GLY A 46 -1.51 22.43 2.98
N GLY A 47 -1.98 23.34 2.12
CA GLY A 47 -3.14 23.12 1.25
C GLY A 47 -4.50 23.40 1.90
N LYS A 48 -5.56 22.88 1.28
CA LYS A 48 -6.97 23.12 1.64
C LYS A 48 -7.69 21.82 1.97
N SER A 49 -8.64 21.89 2.90
CA SER A 49 -9.54 20.80 3.27
C SER A 49 -10.50 20.47 2.13
N SER A 50 -10.79 19.18 1.93
CA SER A 50 -11.85 18.71 1.03
C SER A 50 -13.25 18.78 1.66
N GLY A 51 -13.34 19.22 2.92
CA GLY A 51 -14.59 19.20 3.69
C GLY A 51 -14.97 17.79 4.18
N PRO A 52 -16.15 17.63 4.79
CA PRO A 52 -16.60 16.36 5.36
C PRO A 52 -17.11 15.35 4.33
N GLU A 53 -17.45 15.80 3.11
CA GLU A 53 -18.15 14.98 2.12
C GLU A 53 -17.38 13.72 1.70
N PRO A 54 -16.05 13.74 1.46
CA PRO A 54 -15.31 12.52 1.15
C PRO A 54 -15.42 11.46 2.25
N LEU A 55 -15.36 11.87 3.53
CA LEU A 55 -15.51 10.92 4.65
C LEU A 55 -16.91 10.32 4.68
N ARG A 56 -17.95 11.13 4.44
CA ARG A 56 -19.32 10.64 4.36
C ARG A 56 -19.48 9.58 3.28
N LEU A 57 -19.00 9.87 2.07
CA LEU A 57 -19.03 8.94 0.94
C LEU A 57 -18.27 7.65 1.24
N LEU A 58 -17.13 7.73 1.93
CA LEU A 58 -16.38 6.55 2.38
C LEU A 58 -17.19 5.69 3.37
N LEU A 59 -17.78 6.32 4.39
CA LEU A 59 -18.56 5.62 5.42
C LEU A 59 -19.80 4.95 4.82
N ASP A 60 -20.52 5.67 3.95
CA ASP A 60 -21.72 5.14 3.29
C ASP A 60 -21.37 3.99 2.34
N PHE A 61 -20.31 4.13 1.53
CA PHE A 61 -19.83 3.06 0.64
C PHE A 61 -19.38 1.81 1.42
N THR A 62 -18.63 2.01 2.50
CA THR A 62 -18.14 0.90 3.34
C THR A 62 -19.31 0.18 4.01
N ARG A 63 -20.28 0.93 4.54
CA ARG A 63 -21.51 0.39 5.10
C ARG A 63 -22.28 -0.43 4.07
N ASP A 64 -22.49 0.11 2.88
CA ASP A 64 -23.22 -0.55 1.80
C ASP A 64 -22.57 -1.88 1.39
N LYS A 65 -21.25 -1.89 1.14
CA LYS A 65 -20.50 -3.13 0.80
C LYS A 65 -20.63 -4.18 1.91
N ILE A 66 -20.51 -3.80 3.18
CA ILE A 66 -20.65 -4.73 4.32
C ILE A 66 -22.08 -5.28 4.41
N LEU A 67 -23.09 -4.41 4.34
CA LEU A 67 -24.48 -4.84 4.53
C LEU A 67 -25.03 -5.65 3.34
N LYS A 68 -24.54 -5.41 2.11
CA LYS A 68 -24.87 -6.25 0.94
C LYS A 68 -24.37 -7.69 1.06
N LYS A 69 -23.40 -7.96 1.94
CA LYS A 69 -22.87 -9.29 2.24
C LYS A 69 -23.33 -9.82 3.61
N GLN A 70 -24.45 -9.35 4.14
CA GLN A 70 -25.02 -9.88 5.39
C GLN A 70 -25.16 -11.41 5.37
N GLY A 71 -24.79 -12.04 6.49
CA GLY A 71 -24.77 -13.50 6.63
C GLY A 71 -23.65 -14.20 5.85
N ARG A 72 -22.77 -13.46 5.17
CA ARG A 72 -21.64 -13.98 4.41
C ARG A 72 -20.36 -13.23 4.78
N ARG A 73 -19.22 -13.71 4.25
CA ARG A 73 -17.96 -12.98 4.30
C ARG A 73 -17.87 -12.04 3.09
N LEU A 74 -17.12 -10.96 3.24
CA LEU A 74 -16.69 -10.14 2.11
C LEU A 74 -15.83 -11.00 1.17
N SER A 75 -15.96 -10.80 -0.14
CA SER A 75 -14.99 -11.34 -1.09
C SER A 75 -13.70 -10.50 -1.08
N ASN A 76 -12.66 -11.01 -1.73
CA ASN A 76 -11.41 -10.27 -1.91
C ASN A 76 -11.65 -8.95 -2.67
N LEU A 77 -12.56 -8.98 -3.66
CA LEU A 77 -12.92 -7.79 -4.42
C LEU A 77 -13.68 -6.75 -3.57
N ASP A 78 -14.57 -7.17 -2.67
CA ASP A 78 -15.24 -6.24 -1.75
C ASP A 78 -14.23 -5.56 -0.81
N ALA A 79 -13.27 -6.33 -0.29
CA ALA A 79 -12.21 -5.80 0.57
C ALA A 79 -11.31 -4.82 -0.22
N HIS A 80 -10.93 -5.19 -1.44
CA HIS A 80 -10.19 -4.32 -2.36
C HIS A 80 -10.94 -3.02 -2.65
N ASP A 81 -12.25 -3.09 -2.89
CA ASP A 81 -13.10 -1.90 -3.14
C ASP A 81 -13.13 -0.94 -1.96
N ILE A 82 -13.28 -1.46 -0.73
CA ILE A 82 -13.24 -0.64 0.49
C ILE A 82 -11.86 0.02 0.63
N LEU A 83 -10.77 -0.72 0.42
CA LEU A 83 -9.41 -0.17 0.47
C LEU A 83 -9.21 0.90 -0.61
N CYS A 84 -9.67 0.67 -1.83
CA CYS A 84 -9.66 1.65 -2.92
C CYS A 84 -10.43 2.91 -2.57
N LYS A 85 -11.60 2.76 -1.95
CA LYS A 85 -12.39 3.91 -1.49
C LYS A 85 -11.67 4.72 -0.42
N ILE A 86 -10.96 4.06 0.50
CA ILE A 86 -10.09 4.73 1.48
C ILE A 86 -9.00 5.52 0.76
N GLY A 87 -8.33 4.92 -0.23
CA GLY A 87 -7.30 5.58 -1.02
C GLY A 87 -7.82 6.80 -1.79
N GLU A 88 -9.02 6.70 -2.37
CA GLU A 88 -9.67 7.77 -3.14
C GLU A 88 -9.93 9.03 -2.30
N VAL A 89 -10.37 8.87 -1.04
CA VAL A 89 -10.72 10.02 -0.18
C VAL A 89 -9.51 10.67 0.48
N VAL A 90 -8.35 10.00 0.48
CA VAL A 90 -7.11 10.54 1.03
C VAL A 90 -6.40 11.37 -0.03
N VAL A 91 -6.49 12.70 0.11
CA VAL A 91 -5.80 13.67 -0.72
C VAL A 91 -4.82 14.49 0.12
N SER A 92 -3.52 14.30 -0.10
CA SER A 92 -2.48 15.03 0.60
C SER A 92 -2.42 16.47 0.11
N GLY A 93 -2.64 17.42 1.04
CA GLY A 93 -2.66 18.86 0.76
C GLY A 93 -3.78 19.32 -0.18
N GLY A 94 -4.78 18.47 -0.47
CA GLY A 94 -5.81 18.76 -1.47
C GLY A 94 -5.33 18.67 -2.93
N VAL A 95 -4.09 18.20 -3.17
CA VAL A 95 -3.49 18.17 -4.52
C VAL A 95 -2.98 16.77 -4.90
N ARG A 96 -2.32 16.05 -3.98
CA ARG A 96 -1.71 14.75 -4.29
C ARG A 96 -2.63 13.62 -3.89
N ARG A 97 -3.13 12.86 -4.87
CA ARG A 97 -3.94 11.66 -4.68
C ARG A 97 -3.08 10.50 -4.16
N SER A 98 -3.68 9.63 -3.36
CA SER A 98 -3.06 8.35 -2.99
C SER A 98 -2.95 7.43 -4.20
N ALA A 99 -1.95 6.55 -4.15
CA ALA A 99 -1.81 5.43 -5.07
C ALA A 99 -1.49 4.19 -4.24
N MET A 100 -2.01 3.04 -4.67
CA MET A 100 -1.85 1.76 -3.98
C MET A 100 -1.42 0.67 -4.96
N ILE A 101 -0.87 -0.41 -4.40
CA ILE A 101 -0.74 -1.68 -5.09
C ILE A 101 -1.62 -2.71 -4.38
N SER A 102 -2.38 -3.49 -5.15
CA SER A 102 -3.15 -4.61 -4.63
C SER A 102 -2.47 -5.91 -5.04
N LEU A 103 -2.04 -6.69 -4.05
CA LEU A 103 -1.43 -7.99 -4.28
C LEU A 103 -2.49 -9.07 -3.99
N SER A 104 -2.90 -9.79 -5.04
CA SER A 104 -3.92 -10.85 -4.95
C SER A 104 -3.35 -12.19 -5.39
N ASP A 105 -3.98 -13.28 -4.94
CA ASP A 105 -3.62 -14.62 -5.38
C ASP A 105 -3.80 -14.77 -6.90
N LEU A 106 -2.99 -15.66 -7.49
CA LEU A 106 -2.95 -15.89 -8.93
C LEU A 106 -4.31 -16.38 -9.47
N ASP A 107 -4.96 -17.27 -8.72
CA ASP A 107 -6.24 -17.90 -9.03
C ASP A 107 -7.48 -17.04 -8.69
N ASP A 108 -7.28 -15.83 -8.16
CA ASP A 108 -8.36 -14.88 -7.89
C ASP A 108 -8.85 -14.21 -9.17
N ILE A 109 -9.86 -14.82 -9.81
CA ILE A 109 -10.47 -14.36 -11.05
C ILE A 109 -11.21 -13.03 -10.85
N GLU A 110 -11.86 -12.80 -9.70
CA GLU A 110 -12.58 -11.55 -9.41
C GLU A 110 -11.59 -10.37 -9.38
N MET A 111 -10.44 -10.56 -8.72
CA MET A 111 -9.38 -9.57 -8.69
C MET A 111 -8.69 -9.38 -10.05
N ARG A 112 -8.53 -10.46 -10.83
CA ARG A 112 -7.98 -10.38 -12.19
C ARG A 112 -8.82 -9.50 -13.10
N ASP A 113 -10.12 -9.70 -13.09
CA ASP A 113 -11.05 -8.97 -13.96
C ASP A 113 -11.57 -7.67 -13.32
N ALA A 114 -11.08 -7.28 -12.13
CA ALA A 114 -11.55 -6.13 -11.36
C ALA A 114 -11.53 -4.80 -12.13
N LYS A 115 -10.58 -4.66 -13.06
CA LYS A 115 -10.39 -3.46 -13.90
C LYS A 115 -10.57 -3.73 -15.39
N LYS A 116 -11.36 -4.75 -15.74
CA LYS A 116 -11.74 -5.06 -17.12
C LYS A 116 -12.95 -4.24 -17.56
N GLY A 117 -12.96 -3.81 -18.82
CA GLY A 117 -14.08 -3.08 -19.40
C GLY A 117 -14.24 -1.67 -18.81
N GLN A 118 -15.50 -1.25 -18.59
CA GLN A 118 -15.86 0.11 -18.18
C GLN A 118 -15.83 0.34 -16.66
N PHE A 119 -14.87 -0.28 -15.95
CA PHE A 119 -14.77 -0.19 -14.49
C PHE A 119 -14.66 1.25 -13.98
N TYR A 120 -14.10 2.16 -14.78
CA TYR A 120 -13.94 3.57 -14.43
C TYR A 120 -15.26 4.34 -14.34
N PHE A 121 -16.35 3.80 -14.89
CA PHE A 121 -17.71 4.34 -14.70
C PHE A 121 -18.45 3.63 -13.57
N THR A 122 -18.30 2.31 -13.46
CA THR A 122 -19.09 1.50 -12.51
C THR A 122 -18.46 1.41 -11.12
N GLU A 123 -17.13 1.36 -11.04
CA GLU A 123 -16.32 1.17 -9.84
C GLU A 123 -15.07 2.09 -9.89
N PRO A 124 -15.25 3.43 -10.03
CA PRO A 124 -14.18 4.39 -10.30
C PRO A 124 -13.06 4.38 -9.25
N GLN A 125 -13.39 4.04 -8.00
CA GLN A 125 -12.43 3.97 -6.90
C GLN A 125 -11.27 3.02 -7.21
N ARG A 126 -11.49 1.96 -8.02
CA ARG A 126 -10.43 0.99 -8.38
C ARG A 126 -9.27 1.61 -9.17
N SER A 127 -9.44 2.82 -9.69
CA SER A 127 -8.40 3.56 -10.40
C SER A 127 -7.23 3.97 -9.49
N VAL A 128 -7.39 3.98 -8.17
CA VAL A 128 -6.30 4.36 -7.24
C VAL A 128 -5.31 3.24 -6.96
N ALA A 129 -5.61 2.01 -7.38
CA ALA A 129 -4.76 0.84 -7.17
C ALA A 129 -4.28 0.28 -8.51
N ASN A 130 -3.01 -0.13 -8.54
CA ASN A 130 -2.50 -1.03 -9.56
C ASN A 130 -2.52 -2.47 -9.00
N ASN A 131 -3.13 -3.41 -9.70
CA ASN A 131 -3.26 -4.78 -9.22
C ASN A 131 -2.15 -5.68 -9.77
N SER A 132 -1.59 -6.54 -8.93
CA SER A 132 -0.58 -7.53 -9.30
C SER A 132 -0.93 -8.92 -8.75
N ALA A 133 -0.73 -9.94 -9.58
CA ALA A 133 -0.87 -11.34 -9.19
C ALA A 133 0.39 -11.80 -8.41
N VAL A 134 0.17 -12.51 -7.31
CA VAL A 134 1.23 -13.08 -6.48
C VAL A 134 1.55 -14.49 -6.94
N TYR A 135 2.82 -14.74 -7.28
CA TYR A 135 3.33 -16.05 -7.66
C TYR A 135 4.14 -16.66 -6.50
N GLU A 136 3.63 -17.73 -5.91
CA GLU A 136 4.34 -18.53 -4.90
C GLU A 136 5.30 -19.56 -5.50
N HIS A 137 4.99 -20.00 -6.71
CA HIS A 137 5.69 -21.04 -7.42
C HIS A 137 5.86 -20.62 -8.88
N LYS A 138 6.77 -21.29 -9.58
CA LYS A 138 6.87 -21.12 -11.03
C LYS A 138 5.55 -21.59 -11.66
N PRO A 139 4.81 -20.72 -12.38
CA PRO A 139 3.57 -21.13 -13.01
C PRO A 139 3.85 -22.13 -14.13
N THR A 140 2.84 -22.93 -14.46
CA THR A 140 2.82 -23.69 -15.71
C THR A 140 2.75 -22.74 -16.91
N ASN A 141 3.11 -23.24 -18.09
CA ASN A 141 2.98 -22.45 -19.32
C ASN A 141 1.52 -22.03 -19.57
N ALA A 142 0.55 -22.89 -19.21
CA ALA A 142 -0.87 -22.59 -19.36
C ALA A 142 -1.29 -21.42 -18.46
N GLU A 143 -1.01 -21.48 -17.15
CA GLU A 143 -1.34 -20.40 -16.21
C GLU A 143 -0.68 -19.08 -16.59
N PHE A 144 0.57 -19.12 -17.04
CA PHE A 144 1.26 -17.91 -17.48
C PHE A 144 0.61 -17.31 -18.74
N MET A 145 0.27 -18.15 -19.72
CA MET A 145 -0.41 -17.70 -20.94
C MET A 145 -1.82 -17.19 -20.67
N ASP A 146 -2.55 -17.79 -19.73
CA ASP A 146 -3.89 -17.35 -19.34
C ASP A 146 -3.85 -15.93 -18.73
N GLU A 147 -2.89 -15.66 -17.82
CA GLU A 147 -2.71 -14.30 -17.27
C GLU A 147 -2.28 -13.30 -18.35
N TRP A 148 -1.40 -13.71 -19.27
CA TRP A 148 -0.96 -12.84 -20.36
C TRP A 148 -2.11 -12.48 -21.33
N ILE A 149 -2.93 -13.47 -21.68
CA ILE A 149 -4.13 -13.27 -22.49
C ILE A 149 -5.14 -12.39 -21.76
N ALA A 150 -5.32 -12.59 -20.45
CA ALA A 150 -6.19 -11.75 -19.64
C ALA A 150 -5.72 -10.28 -19.63
N LEU A 151 -4.43 -10.03 -19.43
CA LEU A 151 -3.83 -8.70 -19.50
C LEU A 151 -4.01 -8.04 -20.86
N MET A 152 -3.77 -8.79 -21.94
CA MET A 152 -3.96 -8.30 -23.30
C MET A 152 -5.43 -7.96 -23.57
N LYS A 153 -6.36 -8.83 -23.18
CA LYS A 153 -7.80 -8.65 -23.42
C LYS A 153 -8.43 -7.59 -22.52
N SER A 154 -7.87 -7.33 -21.33
CA SER A 154 -8.40 -6.33 -20.40
C SER A 154 -8.22 -4.91 -20.92
N GLY A 155 -7.12 -4.65 -21.63
CA GLY A 155 -6.74 -3.32 -22.12
C GLY A 155 -6.35 -2.33 -21.02
N SER A 156 -6.22 -2.79 -19.77
CA SER A 156 -5.94 -1.94 -18.60
C SER A 156 -4.45 -1.86 -18.25
N GLY A 157 -3.60 -2.70 -18.86
CA GLY A 157 -2.21 -2.88 -18.45
C GLY A 157 -2.05 -3.69 -17.16
N GLU A 158 -3.13 -4.34 -16.69
CA GLU A 158 -3.15 -5.15 -15.47
C GLU A 158 -3.52 -6.61 -15.76
N ARG A 159 -3.11 -7.58 -14.92
CA ARG A 159 -2.38 -7.42 -13.64
C ARG A 159 -0.87 -7.44 -13.80
N GLY A 160 -0.16 -6.71 -12.93
CA GLY A 160 1.29 -6.85 -12.75
C GLY A 160 1.69 -8.19 -12.14
N ILE A 161 2.99 -8.44 -12.01
CA ILE A 161 3.56 -9.69 -11.51
C ILE A 161 4.33 -9.42 -10.22
N PHE A 162 4.04 -10.18 -9.16
CA PHE A 162 4.84 -10.18 -7.93
C PHE A 162 5.29 -11.60 -7.58
N ASN A 163 6.59 -11.88 -7.75
CA ASN A 163 7.18 -13.19 -7.47
C ASN A 163 7.56 -13.33 -5.99
N ARG A 164 6.59 -13.68 -5.13
CA ARG A 164 6.82 -13.90 -3.69
C ARG A 164 7.65 -15.16 -3.42
N GLY A 165 7.43 -16.22 -4.20
CA GLY A 165 8.16 -17.49 -4.08
C GLY A 165 9.67 -17.36 -4.31
N GLY A 166 10.07 -16.40 -5.15
CA GLY A 166 11.47 -16.12 -5.47
C GLY A 166 12.23 -15.33 -4.41
N LEU A 167 11.54 -14.64 -3.49
CA LEU A 167 12.16 -13.68 -2.58
C LEU A 167 13.25 -14.27 -1.68
N ILE A 168 13.16 -15.56 -1.33
CA ILE A 168 14.18 -16.24 -0.51
C ILE A 168 15.53 -16.30 -1.21
N LYS A 169 15.51 -16.29 -2.55
CA LYS A 169 16.72 -16.35 -3.38
C LYS A 169 17.24 -14.97 -3.76
N THR A 170 16.43 -13.91 -3.63
CA THR A 170 16.77 -12.56 -4.12
C THR A 170 17.00 -11.55 -2.99
N LEU A 171 16.45 -11.78 -1.80
CA LEU A 171 16.70 -10.91 -0.66
C LEU A 171 18.12 -11.12 -0.10
N PRO A 172 18.76 -10.08 0.47
CA PRO A 172 20.06 -10.21 1.10
C PRO A 172 20.06 -11.28 2.20
N GLU A 173 21.11 -12.08 2.27
CA GLU A 173 21.23 -13.19 3.25
C GLU A 173 21.00 -12.72 4.69
N ARG A 174 21.60 -11.58 5.08
CA ARG A 174 21.38 -10.96 6.39
C ARG A 174 19.89 -10.71 6.72
N ARG A 175 19.11 -10.34 5.71
CA ARG A 175 17.68 -10.06 5.86
C ARG A 175 16.89 -11.36 5.95
N ILE A 176 17.26 -12.37 5.18
CA ILE A 176 16.67 -13.71 5.27
C ILE A 176 16.90 -14.31 6.66
N GLU A 177 18.11 -14.24 7.20
CA GLU A 177 18.40 -14.74 8.55
C GLU A 177 17.60 -14.00 9.61
N PHE A 178 17.48 -12.67 9.50
CA PHE A 178 16.58 -11.90 10.37
C PHE A 178 15.13 -12.37 10.25
N LEU A 179 14.59 -12.51 9.04
CA LEU A 179 13.19 -12.93 8.83
C LEU A 179 12.94 -14.39 9.26
N LYS A 180 13.95 -15.27 9.25
CA LYS A 180 13.84 -16.63 9.81
C LYS A 180 13.61 -16.65 11.32
N THR A 181 14.06 -15.61 12.05
CA THR A 181 13.75 -15.47 13.48
C THR A 181 12.24 -15.26 13.72
N LYS A 182 11.52 -14.74 12.71
CA LYS A 182 10.07 -14.52 12.70
C LYS A 182 9.38 -15.71 12.04
N LYS A 183 9.02 -16.72 12.85
CA LYS A 183 8.42 -17.99 12.37
C LYS A 183 7.10 -17.82 11.61
N ASP A 184 6.42 -16.70 11.81
CA ASP A 184 5.21 -16.29 11.09
C ASP A 184 5.51 -15.72 9.70
N ILE A 185 6.76 -15.36 9.41
CA ILE A 185 7.20 -14.86 8.10
C ILE A 185 7.85 -15.96 7.27
N ILE A 186 8.87 -16.64 7.80
CA ILE A 186 9.57 -17.72 7.10
C ILE A 186 9.42 -19.03 7.88
N ARG A 187 8.93 -20.07 7.20
CA ARG A 187 8.82 -21.43 7.74
C ARG A 187 9.32 -22.45 6.73
N ARG A 188 10.21 -23.35 7.17
CA ARG A 188 10.82 -24.39 6.30
C ARG A 188 11.39 -23.83 5.00
N ASN A 189 12.10 -22.70 5.10
CA ASN A 189 12.68 -22.00 3.95
C ASN A 189 11.65 -21.62 2.87
N ARG A 190 10.44 -21.25 3.29
CA ARG A 190 9.37 -20.66 2.45
C ARG A 190 8.80 -19.43 3.16
N ILE A 191 8.45 -18.39 2.39
CA ILE A 191 7.72 -17.24 2.91
C ILE A 191 6.28 -17.71 3.10
N VAL A 192 5.80 -17.63 4.33
CA VAL A 192 4.43 -17.98 4.73
C VAL A 192 3.67 -16.80 5.32
N GLY A 193 4.39 -15.75 5.70
CA GLY A 193 3.80 -14.52 6.21
C GLY A 193 3.48 -13.50 5.13
N ILE A 194 2.89 -12.38 5.57
CA ILE A 194 2.50 -11.27 4.70
C ILE A 194 3.75 -10.44 4.37
N ILE A 195 4.51 -10.91 3.39
CA ILE A 195 5.52 -10.14 2.67
C ILE A 195 4.92 -9.66 1.34
N GLY A 196 4.96 -8.36 1.13
CA GLY A 196 4.52 -7.70 -0.10
C GLY A 196 5.56 -6.71 -0.58
N THR A 197 5.10 -5.67 -1.26
CA THR A 197 5.94 -4.57 -1.74
C THR A 197 5.20 -3.25 -1.62
N ASN A 198 5.92 -2.13 -1.66
CA ASN A 198 5.32 -0.80 -1.73
C ASN A 198 4.68 -0.55 -3.12
N PRO A 199 3.89 0.52 -3.31
CA PRO A 199 3.19 0.77 -4.57
C PRO A 199 4.05 0.81 -5.85
N CYS A 200 5.33 1.18 -5.74
CA CYS A 200 6.25 1.25 -6.87
C CYS A 200 7.05 -0.05 -7.09
N GLY A 201 6.96 -1.02 -6.18
CA GLY A 201 7.50 -2.37 -6.36
C GLY A 201 8.97 -2.55 -5.97
N GLU A 202 9.70 -1.49 -5.63
CA GLU A 202 11.16 -1.50 -5.40
C GLU A 202 11.56 -1.97 -4.00
N ILE A 203 10.70 -1.80 -2.99
CA ILE A 203 10.97 -2.26 -1.62
C ILE A 203 10.03 -3.39 -1.23
N ILE A 204 10.62 -4.56 -1.04
CA ILE A 204 9.97 -5.71 -0.40
C ILE A 204 9.75 -5.39 1.07
N LEU A 205 8.52 -5.50 1.55
CA LEU A 205 8.12 -5.12 2.91
C LEU A 205 7.41 -6.26 3.62
N GLN A 206 7.75 -6.46 4.89
CA GLN A 206 6.85 -7.16 5.82
C GLN A 206 5.65 -6.27 6.13
N SER A 207 4.53 -6.88 6.51
CA SER A 207 3.37 -6.14 7.01
C SER A 207 3.78 -5.17 8.12
N LYS A 208 3.22 -3.95 8.06
CA LYS A 208 3.51 -2.86 9.00
C LYS A 208 4.99 -2.39 8.96
N GLY A 209 5.61 -2.40 7.78
CA GLY A 209 6.92 -1.83 7.51
C GLY A 209 6.85 -0.58 6.62
N PHE A 210 7.91 0.24 6.64
CA PHE A 210 8.02 1.42 5.80
C PHE A 210 9.13 1.31 4.76
N CYS A 211 8.88 1.94 3.62
CA CYS A 211 9.90 2.27 2.65
C CYS A 211 10.74 3.44 3.19
N ASN A 212 12.06 3.26 3.31
CA ASN A 212 13.00 4.27 3.82
C ASN A 212 14.05 4.55 2.74
N LEU A 213 13.78 5.56 1.92
CA LEU A 213 14.54 5.84 0.71
C LEU A 213 15.53 6.98 0.87
N SER A 214 16.68 6.81 0.23
CA SER A 214 17.66 7.85 -0.06
C SER A 214 18.13 7.67 -1.50
N GLU A 215 18.33 8.78 -2.22
CA GLU A 215 18.63 8.76 -3.65
C GLU A 215 20.03 9.30 -3.92
N VAL A 216 20.78 8.59 -4.74
CA VAL A 216 22.04 9.04 -5.32
C VAL A 216 21.75 9.50 -6.75
N VAL A 217 22.17 10.72 -7.09
CA VAL A 217 22.11 11.21 -8.47
C VAL A 217 23.46 10.93 -9.13
N ALA A 218 23.45 9.98 -10.06
CA ALA A 218 24.54 9.71 -10.99
C ALA A 218 24.51 10.76 -12.12
N ARG A 219 25.62 11.46 -12.31
CA ARG A 219 25.81 12.49 -13.31
C ARG A 219 26.82 12.00 -14.34
N GLU A 220 26.75 12.56 -15.54
CA GLU A 220 27.57 12.15 -16.68
C GLU A 220 29.08 12.03 -16.39
N GLY A 221 29.63 12.96 -15.59
CA GLY A 221 31.05 12.98 -15.23
C GLY A 221 31.42 12.27 -13.93
N ASP A 222 30.49 11.60 -13.26
CA ASP A 222 30.83 10.86 -12.04
C ASP A 222 31.69 9.63 -12.36
N THR A 223 32.66 9.37 -11.48
CA THR A 223 33.44 8.14 -11.47
C THR A 223 32.82 7.10 -10.53
N GLU A 224 33.27 5.84 -10.60
CA GLU A 224 32.89 4.81 -9.63
C GLU A 224 33.20 5.26 -8.19
N GLU A 225 34.33 5.93 -7.97
CA GLU A 225 34.71 6.47 -6.66
C GLU A 225 33.72 7.53 -6.17
N ASP A 226 33.27 8.43 -7.05
CA ASP A 226 32.24 9.42 -6.73
C ASP A 226 30.91 8.77 -6.36
N LEU A 227 30.48 7.77 -7.12
CA LEU A 227 29.25 7.04 -6.85
C LEU A 227 29.33 6.29 -5.51
N LEU A 228 30.42 5.58 -5.24
CA LEU A 228 30.64 4.89 -3.97
C LEU A 228 30.63 5.87 -2.78
N ARG A 229 31.25 7.04 -2.94
CA ARG A 229 31.20 8.11 -1.93
C ARG A 229 29.78 8.61 -1.71
N LYS A 230 29.00 8.86 -2.76
CA LYS A 230 27.60 9.28 -2.66
C LYS A 230 26.71 8.22 -2.01
N ILE A 231 26.88 6.95 -2.39
CA ILE A 231 26.17 5.81 -1.81
C ILE A 231 26.46 5.72 -0.31
N ARG A 232 27.71 5.89 0.11
CA ARG A 232 28.08 5.93 1.54
C ARG A 232 27.33 7.04 2.28
N LEU A 233 27.28 8.25 1.72
CA LEU A 233 26.57 9.38 2.33
C LEU A 233 25.05 9.15 2.39
N ALA A 234 24.45 8.66 1.31
CA ALA A 234 23.04 8.32 1.25
C ALA A 234 22.69 7.21 2.27
N THR A 235 23.56 6.22 2.43
CA THR A 235 23.41 5.16 3.44
C THR A 235 23.43 5.70 4.86
N ILE A 236 24.33 6.65 5.18
CA ILE A 236 24.37 7.31 6.50
C ILE A 236 23.05 8.08 6.75
N LEU A 237 22.57 8.82 5.74
CA LEU A 237 21.30 9.54 5.83
C LEU A 237 20.12 8.57 6.06
N GLY A 238 20.03 7.50 5.26
CA GLY A 238 19.02 6.46 5.40
C GLY A 238 19.07 5.78 6.77
N THR A 239 20.27 5.57 7.31
CA THR A 239 20.47 5.02 8.66
C THR A 239 19.91 5.95 9.71
N TYR A 240 20.20 7.26 9.64
CA TYR A 240 19.59 8.25 10.52
C TYR A 240 18.06 8.27 10.38
N GLN A 241 17.53 8.30 9.15
CA GLN A 241 16.08 8.26 8.89
C GLN A 241 15.42 7.02 9.53
N SER A 242 16.09 5.86 9.49
CA SER A 242 15.58 4.63 10.09
C SER A 242 15.38 4.72 11.60
N THR A 243 16.01 5.70 12.28
CA THR A 243 15.85 5.97 13.71
C THR A 243 14.60 6.78 14.06
N LEU A 244 13.94 7.38 13.07
CA LEU A 244 12.79 8.26 13.25
C LEU A 244 11.49 7.46 13.39
N THR A 245 11.33 6.75 14.51
CA THR A 245 10.26 5.76 14.74
C THR A 245 9.14 6.26 15.66
N ASN A 246 8.94 7.59 15.75
CA ASN A 246 7.84 8.17 16.53
C ASN A 246 6.53 8.14 15.72
N PHE A 247 5.73 7.10 15.92
CA PHE A 247 4.44 6.91 15.25
C PHE A 247 3.28 7.05 16.26
N PRO A 248 2.61 8.21 16.35
CA PRO A 248 1.65 8.47 17.42
C PRO A 248 0.31 7.73 17.26
N TYR A 249 -0.12 7.46 16.02
CA TYR A 249 -1.43 6.84 15.74
C TYR A 249 -1.34 5.38 15.29
N LEU A 250 -0.21 4.97 14.72
CA LEU A 250 -0.04 3.61 14.19
C LEU A 250 0.17 2.60 15.34
N SER A 251 -0.18 1.34 15.08
CA SER A 251 0.00 0.29 16.09
C SER A 251 1.48 0.10 16.45
N ARG A 252 1.75 -0.40 17.66
CA ARG A 252 3.10 -0.63 18.18
C ARG A 252 3.95 -1.55 17.29
N ASP A 253 3.30 -2.42 16.52
CA ASP A 253 3.98 -3.32 15.59
C ASP A 253 4.72 -2.56 14.48
N TRP A 254 4.20 -1.41 14.01
CA TRP A 254 4.88 -0.56 13.02
C TRP A 254 6.22 -0.06 13.57
N LYS A 255 6.19 0.46 14.81
CA LYS A 255 7.39 0.93 15.51
C LYS A 255 8.39 -0.21 15.69
N ARG A 256 7.94 -1.33 16.27
CA ARG A 256 8.77 -2.50 16.52
C ARG A 256 9.43 -3.03 15.25
N ASN A 257 8.66 -3.26 14.18
CA ASN A 257 9.19 -3.79 12.93
C ASN A 257 10.23 -2.85 12.30
N CYS A 258 10.00 -1.54 12.32
CA CYS A 258 10.95 -0.56 11.80
C CYS A 258 12.24 -0.48 12.65
N GLU A 259 12.12 -0.60 13.97
CA GLU A 259 13.26 -0.57 14.89
C GLU A 259 14.14 -1.82 14.81
N GLU A 260 13.52 -2.99 14.62
CA GLU A 260 14.22 -4.26 14.48
C GLU A 260 14.88 -4.41 13.11
N GLU A 261 14.20 -4.04 12.03
CA GLU A 261 14.70 -4.28 10.66
C GLU A 261 15.66 -3.18 10.18
N ARG A 262 15.46 -1.92 10.65
CA ARG A 262 16.20 -0.73 10.18
C ARG A 262 16.39 -0.72 8.66
N LEU A 263 15.31 -1.02 7.94
CA LEU A 263 15.34 -1.21 6.50
C LEU A 263 15.85 0.06 5.79
N LEU A 264 16.78 -0.11 4.85
CA LEU A 264 17.34 0.95 4.04
C LEU A 264 17.08 0.64 2.56
N GLY A 265 16.62 1.64 1.80
CA GLY A 265 16.54 1.61 0.34
C GLY A 265 17.40 2.73 -0.24
N VAL A 266 18.65 2.43 -0.57
CA VAL A 266 19.53 3.38 -1.25
C VAL A 266 19.42 3.13 -2.74
N SER A 267 18.87 4.10 -3.47
CA SER A 267 18.64 4.03 -4.91
C SER A 267 19.60 4.95 -5.67
N ILE A 268 19.77 4.68 -6.96
CA ILE A 268 20.54 5.49 -7.89
C ILE A 268 19.63 5.89 -9.04
N THR A 269 19.62 7.18 -9.35
CA THR A 269 18.96 7.75 -10.54
C THR A 269 20.00 8.41 -11.44
N GLY A 270 19.74 8.46 -12.75
CA GLY A 270 20.71 8.96 -13.75
C GLY A 270 21.67 7.90 -14.26
N GLN A 271 21.38 6.62 -14.05
CA GLN A 271 22.19 5.48 -14.52
C GLN A 271 22.29 5.36 -16.05
N TRP A 272 21.43 6.08 -16.79
CA TRP A 272 21.52 6.18 -18.26
C TRP A 272 22.44 7.33 -18.71
N ASP A 273 22.65 8.32 -17.84
CA ASP A 273 23.48 9.49 -18.11
C ASP A 273 24.94 9.25 -17.70
N CYS A 274 25.18 8.37 -16.72
CA CYS A 274 26.48 8.03 -16.16
C CYS A 274 26.93 6.64 -16.63
N LYS A 275 28.14 6.54 -17.20
CA LYS A 275 28.70 5.26 -17.67
C LYS A 275 29.30 4.38 -16.56
N ALA A 276 29.73 5.01 -15.47
CA ALA A 276 30.39 4.34 -14.34
C ALA A 276 29.44 3.48 -13.53
#